data_AF-A0A979G8B5-F1
#
_entry.id   AF-A0A979G8B5-F1
#
_cell.length_a   1.000
_cell.length_b   1.000
_cell.length_c   1.000
_cell.angle_alpha   90.00
_cell.angle_beta   90.00
_cell.angle_gamma   90.00
#
_symmetry.space_group_name_H-M   'P 1'
#
loop_
_entity.id
_entity.type
_entity.pdbx_description
1 polymer ?
#
loop_
_entity_poly.entity_id
_entity_poly.type
_entity_poly.pdbx_seq_one_letter_code
_entity_poly.pdbx_strand_id
1 'polypeptide(L)'
;MKYLYLFILVVLLCNCRTAQSSRSSATSSDTLVRITAWGYPDGDFAEARYELSRKWGFYYDPVGNCTLDQAAIDSLTRLNEIATRPLIKKYGKNWAVKFNREMCIMGASPQTMYILSILSLMETWDVTKAFGARGDTVFYHFTPTRQKGIYHADAMRWTQNNGVKEWGSLMRYRIDNSTFNVKLISKRFIREDTVRSPLYYADASLMLQQR
;
A
#
# COMPACT_ATOMS: atom_id res chain seq x y z
N MET A 1 -3.82 -67.24 -7.42
CA MET A 1 -3.01 -66.12 -6.87
C MET A 1 -1.88 -65.62 -7.77
N LYS A 2 -1.39 -66.39 -8.77
CA LYS A 2 -0.29 -65.95 -9.66
C LYS A 2 -0.59 -64.70 -10.51
N TYR A 3 -1.86 -64.45 -10.86
CA TYR A 3 -2.26 -63.29 -11.67
C TYR A 3 -2.47 -61.99 -10.87
N LEU A 4 -2.53 -62.07 -9.53
CA LEU A 4 -2.70 -60.88 -8.67
C LEU A 4 -1.43 -60.02 -8.67
N TYR A 5 -0.26 -60.66 -8.64
CA TYR A 5 1.03 -59.98 -8.68
C TYR A 5 1.29 -59.31 -10.04
N LEU A 6 0.79 -59.91 -11.13
CA LEU A 6 0.90 -59.31 -12.47
C LEU A 6 0.07 -58.02 -12.57
N PHE A 7 -1.12 -58.00 -11.97
CA PHE A 7 -1.98 -56.82 -11.97
C PHE A 7 -1.40 -55.67 -11.13
N ILE A 8 -0.79 -55.98 -9.98
CA ILE A 8 -0.11 -54.98 -9.12
C ILE A 8 1.13 -54.41 -9.82
N LEU A 9 1.88 -55.23 -10.57
CA LEU A 9 3.04 -54.78 -11.33
C LEU A 9 2.65 -53.82 -12.47
N VAL A 10 1.53 -54.07 -13.15
CA VAL A 10 1.02 -53.20 -14.22
C VAL A 10 0.54 -51.84 -13.68
N VAL A 11 -0.12 -51.82 -12.51
CA VAL A 11 -0.55 -50.56 -11.86
C VAL A 11 0.65 -49.72 -11.37
N LEU A 12 1.73 -50.37 -10.92
CA LEU A 12 2.97 -49.68 -10.53
C LEU A 12 3.71 -49.08 -11.73
N LEU A 13 3.67 -49.73 -12.90
CA LEU A 13 4.30 -49.23 -14.13
C LEU A 13 3.47 -48.16 -14.86
N CYS A 14 2.15 -48.07 -14.61
CA CYS A 14 1.31 -46.99 -15.13
C CYS A 14 1.40 -45.67 -14.34
N ASN A 15 2.17 -45.62 -13.25
CA ASN A 15 2.54 -44.36 -12.57
C ASN A 15 3.80 -43.73 -13.17
N CYS A 16 4.03 -43.91 -14.48
CA CYS A 16 4.83 -42.97 -15.25
C CYS A 16 4.13 -41.62 -15.16
N ARG A 17 4.57 -40.82 -14.17
CA ARG A 17 4.41 -39.38 -14.10
C ARG A 17 4.25 -38.89 -15.53
N THR A 18 3.05 -38.45 -15.86
CA THR A 18 2.92 -37.33 -16.77
C THR A 18 3.85 -36.30 -16.15
N ALA A 19 5.06 -36.19 -16.70
CA ALA A 19 5.77 -34.94 -16.68
C ALA A 19 4.75 -34.02 -17.34
N GLN A 20 3.94 -33.39 -16.49
CA GLN A 20 3.32 -32.15 -16.78
C GLN A 20 4.55 -31.27 -17.01
N SER A 21 5.09 -31.35 -18.23
CA SER A 21 5.67 -30.18 -18.81
C SER A 21 4.55 -29.19 -18.59
N SER A 22 4.78 -28.29 -17.65
CA SER A 22 4.28 -26.95 -17.78
C SER A 22 4.60 -26.63 -19.22
N ARG A 23 3.63 -26.89 -20.10
CA ARG A 23 3.42 -26.11 -21.30
C ARG A 23 3.47 -24.73 -20.71
N SER A 24 4.64 -24.10 -20.79
CA SER A 24 4.70 -22.68 -20.96
C SER A 24 3.71 -22.50 -22.09
N SER A 25 2.47 -22.14 -21.73
CA SER A 25 1.60 -21.43 -22.63
C SER A 25 2.56 -20.50 -23.34
N ALA A 26 2.72 -20.66 -24.64
CA ALA A 26 3.37 -19.64 -25.43
C ALA A 26 2.43 -18.46 -25.29
N THR A 27 2.59 -17.76 -24.17
CA THR A 27 1.91 -16.53 -23.81
C THR A 27 2.18 -15.68 -25.01
N SER A 28 1.11 -15.20 -25.66
CA SER A 28 1.20 -14.21 -26.74
C SER A 28 2.39 -13.31 -26.43
N SER A 29 3.44 -13.36 -27.27
CA SER A 29 4.72 -12.68 -27.06
C SER A 29 4.50 -11.44 -26.20
N ASP A 30 4.74 -11.58 -24.90
CA ASP A 30 4.30 -10.60 -23.91
C ASP A 30 5.29 -9.45 -24.02
N THR A 31 5.02 -8.54 -24.96
CA THR A 31 5.98 -7.50 -25.39
C THR A 31 6.23 -6.45 -24.32
N LEU A 32 5.51 -6.51 -23.20
CA LEU A 32 5.68 -5.58 -22.11
C LEU A 32 6.97 -5.88 -21.36
N VAL A 33 7.68 -4.81 -21.04
CA VAL A 33 8.88 -4.82 -20.22
C VAL A 33 8.55 -5.44 -18.86
N ARG A 34 9.43 -6.31 -18.34
CA ARG A 34 9.37 -6.79 -16.95
C ARG A 34 10.40 -6.07 -16.11
N ILE A 35 9.96 -5.46 -15.02
CA ILE A 35 10.84 -4.83 -14.03
C ILE A 35 10.77 -5.69 -12.77
N THR A 36 11.92 -6.23 -12.40
CA THR A 36 12.07 -7.00 -11.18
C THR A 36 12.15 -6.06 -9.99
N ALA A 37 11.61 -6.47 -8.85
CA ALA A 37 11.73 -5.71 -7.62
C ALA A 37 12.06 -6.63 -6.46
N TRP A 38 12.89 -6.15 -5.55
CA TRP A 38 13.34 -6.90 -4.39
C TRP A 38 13.23 -6.06 -3.12
N GLY A 39 13.28 -6.72 -1.97
CA GLY A 39 13.17 -6.09 -0.66
C GLY A 39 11.89 -6.49 0.07
N TYR A 40 11.58 -5.75 1.14
CA TYR A 40 10.39 -6.04 1.94
C TYR A 40 9.12 -5.80 1.11
N PRO A 41 8.21 -6.79 1.00
CA PRO A 41 6.97 -6.61 0.29
C PRO A 41 6.10 -5.59 1.02
N ASP A 42 5.93 -4.44 0.39
CA ASP A 42 5.03 -3.41 0.87
C ASP A 42 3.59 -3.74 0.42
N GLY A 43 2.90 -4.50 1.27
CA GLY A 43 1.56 -5.01 1.01
C GLY A 43 0.54 -3.90 0.72
N ASP A 44 0.66 -2.75 1.40
CA ASP A 44 -0.27 -1.62 1.27
C ASP A 44 -0.22 -0.99 -0.13
N PHE A 45 0.93 -1.08 -0.80
CA PHE A 45 1.13 -0.54 -2.15
C PHE A 45 1.14 -1.60 -3.25
N ALA A 46 1.06 -2.90 -2.92
CA ALA A 46 1.22 -3.98 -3.89
C ALA A 46 0.17 -3.87 -5.01
N GLU A 47 -1.11 -3.74 -4.66
CA GLU A 47 -2.20 -3.63 -5.65
C GLU A 47 -2.07 -2.37 -6.51
N ALA A 48 -1.86 -1.21 -5.87
CA ALA A 48 -1.65 0.06 -6.57
C ALA A 48 -0.47 -0.03 -7.55
N ARG A 49 0.61 -0.71 -7.17
CA ARG A 49 1.81 -0.90 -8.00
C ARG A 49 1.54 -1.80 -9.20
N TYR A 50 0.82 -2.91 -9.03
CA TYR A 50 0.44 -3.80 -10.13
C TYR A 50 -0.55 -3.16 -11.11
N GLU A 51 -1.52 -2.39 -10.61
CA GLU A 51 -2.45 -1.66 -11.47
C GLU A 51 -1.72 -0.56 -12.25
N LEU A 52 -0.89 0.22 -11.56
CA LEU A 52 -0.17 1.32 -12.17
C LEU A 52 0.90 0.85 -13.16
N SER A 53 1.63 -0.23 -12.87
CA SER A 53 2.65 -0.75 -13.80
C SER A 53 2.05 -1.12 -15.15
N ARG A 54 0.86 -1.74 -15.14
CA ARG A 54 0.10 -2.07 -16.35
C ARG A 54 -0.29 -0.82 -17.14
N LYS A 55 -0.75 0.25 -16.46
CA LYS A 55 -1.03 1.55 -17.10
C LYS A 55 0.22 2.18 -17.73
N TRP A 56 1.37 1.99 -17.09
CA TRP A 56 2.67 2.47 -17.57
C TRP A 56 3.33 1.54 -18.61
N GLY A 57 2.71 0.40 -18.91
CA GLY A 57 3.16 -0.52 -19.97
C GLY A 57 4.32 -1.43 -19.57
N PHE A 58 4.38 -1.86 -18.31
CA PHE A 58 5.34 -2.85 -17.84
C PHE A 58 4.74 -3.77 -16.75
N TYR A 59 5.32 -4.95 -16.56
CA TYR A 59 5.03 -5.80 -15.41
C TYR A 59 5.96 -5.49 -14.26
N TYR A 60 5.36 -5.34 -13.09
CA TYR A 60 6.08 -5.37 -11.83
C TYR A 60 6.19 -6.82 -11.37
N ASP A 61 7.41 -7.32 -11.21
CA ASP A 61 7.70 -8.71 -10.85
C ASP A 61 8.48 -8.75 -9.53
N PRO A 62 7.84 -9.00 -8.38
CA PRO A 62 8.57 -9.12 -7.13
C PRO A 62 9.40 -10.42 -7.13
N VAL A 63 10.72 -10.29 -7.06
CA VAL A 63 11.68 -11.39 -7.07
C VAL A 63 12.35 -11.51 -5.71
N GLY A 64 12.35 -12.74 -5.20
CA GLY A 64 13.14 -13.13 -4.04
C GLY A 64 12.41 -13.01 -2.70
N ASN A 65 13.00 -13.68 -1.71
CA ASN A 65 12.62 -13.56 -0.30
C ASN A 65 13.45 -12.40 0.30
N CYS A 66 13.23 -12.03 1.57
CA CYS A 66 14.00 -10.98 2.26
C CYS A 66 15.53 -11.22 2.34
N THR A 67 16.03 -12.32 1.78
CA THR A 67 17.42 -12.78 1.80
C THR A 67 17.92 -13.02 0.38
N LEU A 68 18.08 -11.96 -0.41
CA LEU A 68 18.89 -12.01 -1.63
C LEU A 68 20.33 -11.64 -1.28
N ASP A 69 21.30 -12.37 -1.84
CA ASP A 69 22.69 -11.95 -1.75
C ASP A 69 22.96 -10.76 -2.69
N GLN A 70 24.11 -10.10 -2.47
CA GLN A 70 24.48 -8.92 -3.25
C GLN A 70 24.66 -9.26 -4.74
N ALA A 71 25.14 -10.45 -5.07
CA ALA A 71 25.35 -10.87 -6.45
C ALA A 71 24.02 -10.97 -7.23
N ALA A 72 22.97 -11.49 -6.59
CA ALA A 72 21.62 -11.51 -7.15
C ALA A 72 21.07 -10.09 -7.32
N ILE A 73 21.23 -9.22 -6.33
CA ILE A 73 20.79 -7.81 -6.40
C ILE A 73 21.47 -7.08 -7.57
N ASP A 74 22.78 -7.24 -7.73
CA ASP A 74 23.55 -6.60 -8.80
C ASP A 74 23.09 -7.11 -10.17
N SER A 75 22.82 -8.42 -10.29
CA SER A 75 22.31 -9.03 -11.51
C SER A 75 20.92 -8.49 -11.88
N LEU A 76 19.99 -8.45 -10.93
CA LEU A 76 18.63 -7.91 -11.11
C LEU A 76 18.67 -6.41 -11.44
N THR A 77 19.57 -5.66 -10.82
CA THR A 77 19.78 -4.23 -11.11
C THR A 77 20.18 -4.02 -12.56
N ARG A 78 21.18 -4.76 -13.06
CA ARG A 78 21.60 -4.68 -14.48
C ARG A 78 20.49 -5.08 -15.45
N LEU A 79 19.69 -6.10 -15.11
CA LEU A 79 18.53 -6.49 -15.91
C LEU A 79 17.50 -5.35 -15.97
N ASN A 80 17.20 -4.72 -14.84
CA ASN A 80 16.29 -3.57 -14.78
C ASN A 80 16.82 -2.36 -15.55
N GLU A 81 18.13 -2.08 -15.54
CA GLU A 81 18.72 -0.98 -16.34
C GLU A 81 18.46 -1.16 -17.83
N ILE A 82 18.55 -2.40 -18.34
CA ILE A 82 18.23 -2.71 -19.74
C ILE A 82 16.73 -2.61 -19.97
N ALA A 83 15.94 -3.24 -19.09
CA ALA A 83 14.49 -3.29 -19.18
C ALA A 83 13.86 -1.89 -19.17
N THR A 84 14.42 -0.93 -18.44
CA THR A 84 13.84 0.42 -18.30
C THR A 84 14.12 1.36 -19.47
N ARG A 85 14.98 0.99 -20.44
CA ARG A 85 15.30 1.85 -21.60
C ARG A 85 14.07 2.28 -22.41
N PRO A 86 13.09 1.41 -22.72
CA PRO A 86 11.86 1.83 -23.40
C PRO A 86 11.02 2.80 -22.57
N LEU A 87 11.00 2.65 -21.24
CA LEU A 87 10.30 3.56 -20.33
C LEU A 87 10.99 4.93 -20.29
N ILE A 88 12.33 4.96 -20.24
CA ILE A 88 13.11 6.20 -20.33
C ILE A 88 12.83 6.91 -21.66
N LYS A 89 12.79 6.17 -22.77
CA LYS A 89 12.47 6.71 -24.09
C LYS A 89 11.05 7.30 -24.14
N LYS A 90 10.07 6.64 -23.52
CA LYS A 90 8.65 7.03 -23.56
C LYS A 90 8.29 8.14 -22.57
N TYR A 91 8.81 8.09 -21.35
CA TYR A 91 8.38 8.92 -20.21
C TYR A 91 9.48 9.87 -19.68
N GLY A 92 10.70 9.74 -20.18
CA GLY A 92 11.88 10.52 -19.78
C GLY A 92 12.72 9.86 -18.69
N LYS A 93 13.92 10.40 -18.42
CA LYS A 93 14.85 9.87 -17.40
C LYS A 93 14.26 9.86 -15.97
N ASN A 94 13.27 10.71 -15.70
CA ASN A 94 12.59 10.80 -14.41
C ASN A 94 11.30 9.96 -14.32
N TRP A 95 11.10 8.99 -15.23
CA TRP A 95 9.91 8.15 -15.26
C TRP A 95 9.66 7.45 -13.92
N ALA A 96 10.71 6.91 -13.28
CA ALA A 96 10.58 6.19 -12.01
C ALA A 96 10.07 7.09 -10.88
N VAL A 97 10.53 8.35 -10.84
CA VAL A 97 10.06 9.34 -9.86
C VAL A 97 8.59 9.66 -10.09
N LYS A 98 8.17 9.86 -11.34
CA LYS A 98 6.76 10.12 -11.70
C LYS A 98 5.87 8.92 -11.38
N PHE A 99 6.32 7.72 -11.72
CA PHE A 99 5.64 6.46 -11.41
C PHE A 99 5.45 6.31 -9.91
N ASN A 100 6.52 6.46 -9.12
CA ASN A 100 6.44 6.36 -7.66
C ASN A 100 5.52 7.42 -7.08
N ARG A 101 5.54 8.65 -7.60
CA ARG A 101 4.61 9.69 -7.18
C ARG A 101 3.15 9.30 -7.43
N GLU A 102 2.84 8.78 -8.61
CA GLU A 102 1.49 8.28 -8.91
C GLU A 102 1.09 7.07 -8.07
N MET A 103 2.04 6.17 -7.79
CA MET A 103 1.84 5.02 -6.90
C MET A 103 1.48 5.49 -5.48
N CYS A 104 2.20 6.48 -4.94
CA CYS A 104 1.92 7.01 -3.60
C CYS A 104 0.55 7.70 -3.55
N ILE A 105 0.16 8.38 -4.63
CA ILE A 105 -1.17 8.95 -4.77
C ILE A 105 -2.26 7.86 -4.84
N MET A 106 -2.02 6.77 -5.57
CA MET A 106 -2.98 5.67 -5.72
C MET A 106 -3.10 4.80 -4.48
N GLY A 107 -2.00 4.56 -3.77
CA GLY A 107 -1.98 3.82 -2.51
C GLY A 107 -2.39 4.65 -1.29
N ALA A 108 -2.88 5.88 -1.50
CA ALA A 108 -3.39 6.71 -0.42
C ALA A 108 -4.61 6.03 0.23
N SER A 109 -4.41 5.55 1.45
CA SER A 109 -5.40 4.87 2.28
C SER A 109 -5.53 5.57 3.63
N PRO A 110 -6.66 5.41 4.35
CA PRO A 110 -6.79 5.92 5.71
C PRO A 110 -5.64 5.51 6.63
N GLN A 111 -5.17 4.26 6.51
CA GLN A 111 -4.04 3.69 7.24
C GLN A 111 -2.75 4.47 6.98
N THR A 112 -2.36 4.62 5.71
CA THR A 112 -1.14 5.33 5.33
C THR A 112 -1.20 6.81 5.72
N MET A 113 -2.35 7.46 5.51
CA MET A 113 -2.56 8.86 5.91
C MET A 113 -2.52 9.07 7.42
N TYR A 114 -3.07 8.13 8.20
CA TYR A 114 -2.98 8.17 9.65
C TYR A 114 -1.53 8.09 10.13
N ILE A 115 -0.75 7.13 9.62
CA ILE A 115 0.66 6.96 9.96
C ILE A 115 1.45 8.23 9.63
N LEU A 116 1.25 8.80 8.43
CA LEU A 116 1.88 10.06 8.05
C LEU A 116 1.53 11.20 9.01
N SER A 117 0.26 11.30 9.42
CA SER A 117 -0.21 12.37 10.31
C SER A 117 0.42 12.31 11.71
N ILE A 118 0.75 11.11 12.19
CA ILE A 118 1.37 10.90 13.51
C ILE A 118 2.88 11.03 13.45
N LEU A 119 3.53 10.35 12.50
CA LEU A 119 4.99 10.34 12.42
C LEU A 119 5.54 11.72 12.04
N SER A 120 4.80 12.50 11.26
CA SER A 120 5.28 13.79 10.75
C SER A 120 5.02 14.95 11.71
N LEU A 121 4.16 14.78 12.73
CA LEU A 121 3.73 15.88 13.61
C LEU A 121 3.76 15.42 15.07
N MET A 122 4.85 15.78 15.78
CA MET A 122 4.97 15.52 17.23
C MET A 122 3.77 16.02 18.03
N GLU A 123 3.18 17.14 17.63
CA GLU A 123 1.97 17.68 18.27
C GLU A 123 0.78 16.71 18.20
N THR A 124 0.58 16.06 17.05
CA THR A 124 -0.48 15.04 16.90
C THR A 124 -0.26 13.90 17.89
N TRP A 125 0.99 13.44 18.01
CA TRP A 125 1.36 12.37 18.93
C TRP A 125 1.13 12.75 20.39
N ASP A 126 1.53 13.96 20.80
CA ASP A 126 1.32 14.44 22.16
C ASP A 126 -0.16 14.58 22.50
N VAL A 127 -0.97 15.04 21.55
CA VAL A 127 -2.42 15.14 21.72
C VAL A 127 -3.05 13.75 21.81
N THR A 128 -2.69 12.81 20.94
CA THR A 128 -3.17 11.42 21.01
C THR A 128 -2.80 10.76 22.35
N LYS A 129 -1.56 10.92 22.83
CA LYS A 129 -1.13 10.40 24.15
C LYS A 129 -1.90 11.04 25.31
N ALA A 130 -2.07 12.36 25.30
CA ALA A 130 -2.76 13.07 26.37
C ALA A 130 -4.22 12.63 26.52
N PHE A 131 -4.87 12.28 25.41
CA PHE A 131 -6.22 11.72 25.42
C PHE A 131 -6.26 10.24 25.82
N GLY A 132 -5.34 9.43 25.29
CA GLY A 132 -5.21 8.03 25.69
C GLY A 132 -5.01 7.86 27.21
N ALA A 133 -4.23 8.74 27.84
CA ALA A 133 -4.03 8.77 29.29
C ALA A 133 -5.32 9.02 30.10
N ARG A 134 -6.39 9.52 29.46
CA ARG A 134 -7.71 9.78 30.08
C ARG A 134 -8.76 8.74 29.67
N GLY A 135 -8.36 7.69 28.92
CA GLY A 135 -9.28 6.71 28.37
C GLY A 135 -10.15 7.25 27.22
N ASP A 136 -9.70 8.31 26.53
CA ASP A 136 -10.36 8.89 25.37
C ASP A 136 -9.57 8.57 24.09
N THR A 137 -10.24 8.58 22.95
CA THR A 137 -9.67 8.19 21.65
C THR A 137 -9.81 9.32 20.64
N VAL A 138 -8.72 9.61 19.93
CA VAL A 138 -8.74 10.52 18.78
C VAL A 138 -9.15 9.72 17.54
N PHE A 139 -10.18 10.21 16.86
CA PHE A 139 -10.64 9.69 15.59
C PHE A 139 -10.11 10.56 14.45
N TYR A 140 -10.01 10.01 13.26
CA TYR A 140 -9.56 10.67 12.06
C TYR A 140 -10.61 10.52 10.98
N HIS A 141 -10.95 11.64 10.36
CA HIS A 141 -11.78 11.66 9.15
C HIS A 141 -10.92 12.18 8.00
N PHE A 142 -10.89 11.45 6.90
CA PHE A 142 -10.08 11.80 5.73
C PHE A 142 -10.99 12.22 4.57
N THR A 143 -10.83 13.45 4.10
CA THR A 143 -11.61 13.99 2.99
C THR A 143 -10.70 14.32 1.81
N PRO A 144 -10.96 13.83 0.59
CA PRO A 144 -10.18 14.22 -0.59
C PRO A 144 -10.40 15.70 -0.92
N THR A 145 -9.37 16.36 -1.41
CA THR A 145 -9.49 17.72 -1.98
C THR A 145 -9.71 17.66 -3.49
N ARG A 146 -9.87 18.83 -4.13
CA ARG A 146 -9.89 18.93 -5.60
C ARG A 146 -8.56 18.53 -6.25
N GLN A 147 -7.45 18.56 -5.51
CA GLN A 147 -6.13 18.19 -6.01
C GLN A 147 -5.87 16.70 -5.72
N LYS A 148 -5.55 15.93 -6.76
CA LYS A 148 -5.30 14.49 -6.65
C LYS A 148 -4.14 14.21 -5.70
N GLY A 149 -4.33 13.28 -4.77
CA GLY A 149 -3.31 12.90 -3.79
C GLY A 149 -3.21 13.83 -2.58
N ILE A 150 -4.03 14.88 -2.52
CA ILE A 150 -4.09 15.80 -1.40
C ILE A 150 -5.40 15.62 -0.64
N TYR A 151 -5.26 15.39 0.66
CA TYR A 151 -6.36 15.08 1.56
C TYR A 151 -6.36 16.04 2.75
N HIS A 152 -7.54 16.28 3.29
CA HIS A 152 -7.69 16.80 4.63
C HIS A 152 -7.83 15.64 5.61
N ALA A 153 -7.11 15.73 6.73
CA ALA A 153 -7.29 14.84 7.86
C ALA A 153 -7.78 15.65 9.05
N ASP A 154 -8.98 15.35 9.53
CA ASP A 154 -9.57 15.96 10.71
C ASP A 154 -9.34 15.04 11.90
N ALA A 155 -8.56 15.49 12.88
CA ALA A 155 -8.42 14.82 14.17
C ALA A 155 -9.60 15.21 15.07
N MET A 156 -10.51 14.28 15.27
CA MET A 156 -11.81 14.46 15.87
C MET A 156 -11.90 13.79 17.23
N ARG A 157 -12.74 14.34 18.09
CA ARG A 157 -13.18 13.67 19.31
C ARG A 157 -14.57 14.12 19.74
N TRP A 158 -15.09 13.47 20.77
CA TRP A 158 -16.20 14.00 21.53
C TRP A 158 -15.75 15.17 22.39
N THR A 159 -16.54 16.24 22.38
CA THR A 159 -16.46 17.34 23.34
C THR A 159 -17.80 17.51 24.04
N GLN A 160 -17.79 18.27 25.13
CA GLN A 160 -19.01 18.82 25.72
C GLN A 160 -19.09 20.31 25.39
N ASN A 161 -20.21 20.73 24.81
CA ASN A 161 -20.52 22.13 24.54
C ASN A 161 -21.91 22.41 25.09
N ASN A 162 -22.03 23.32 26.06
CA ASN A 162 -23.28 23.60 26.79
C ASN A 162 -23.98 22.35 27.33
N GLY A 163 -23.20 21.38 27.85
CA GLY A 163 -23.73 20.13 28.41
C GLY A 163 -24.13 19.07 27.38
N VAL A 164 -24.06 19.38 26.08
CA VAL A 164 -24.34 18.43 25.00
C VAL A 164 -23.04 17.79 24.52
N LYS A 165 -23.03 16.46 24.43
CA LYS A 165 -21.91 15.70 23.89
C LYS A 165 -21.96 15.74 22.36
N GLU A 166 -20.97 16.34 21.73
CA GLU A 166 -20.91 16.51 20.26
C GLU A 166 -19.52 16.21 19.70
N TRP A 167 -19.45 15.84 18.43
CA TRP A 167 -18.17 15.71 17.74
C TRP A 167 -17.62 17.07 17.38
N GLY A 168 -16.30 17.20 17.48
CA GLY A 168 -15.64 18.23 16.70
C GLY A 168 -14.19 17.91 16.38
N SER A 169 -13.75 18.48 15.27
CA SER A 169 -12.36 18.47 14.85
C SER A 169 -11.57 19.40 15.75
N LEU A 170 -10.51 18.91 16.37
CA LEU A 170 -9.56 19.71 17.15
C LEU A 170 -8.51 20.35 16.23
N MET A 171 -8.09 19.57 15.24
CA MET A 171 -7.01 19.90 14.33
C MET A 171 -7.32 19.37 12.95
N ARG A 172 -7.00 20.18 11.93
CA ARG A 172 -7.09 19.80 10.53
C ARG A 172 -5.72 19.87 9.88
N TYR A 173 -5.34 18.78 9.23
CA TYR A 173 -4.09 18.65 8.49
C TYR A 173 -4.35 18.60 6.98
N ARG A 174 -3.38 19.09 6.21
CA ARG A 174 -3.23 18.81 4.77
C ARG A 174 -2.20 17.69 4.63
N ILE A 175 -2.58 16.59 4.00
CA ILE A 175 -1.68 15.50 3.67
C ILE A 175 -1.45 15.51 2.16
N ASP A 176 -0.19 15.59 1.74
CA ASP A 176 0.23 15.43 0.36
C ASP A 176 0.90 14.06 0.19
N ASN A 177 0.13 13.06 -0.23
CA ASN A 177 0.64 11.69 -0.40
C ASN A 177 1.69 11.59 -1.51
N SER A 178 1.81 12.60 -2.37
CA SER A 178 2.78 12.61 -3.46
C SER A 178 4.19 12.97 -2.99
N THR A 179 4.30 13.61 -1.83
CA THR A 179 5.55 14.06 -1.21
C THR A 179 5.70 13.62 0.25
N PHE A 180 4.71 12.89 0.77
CA PHE A 180 4.57 12.54 2.18
C PHE A 180 4.65 13.74 3.14
N ASN A 181 4.27 14.92 2.66
CA ASN A 181 4.27 16.13 3.47
C ASN A 181 2.94 16.28 4.21
N VAL A 182 3.02 16.46 5.52
CA VAL A 182 1.87 16.79 6.36
C VAL A 182 2.02 18.19 6.91
N LYS A 183 0.99 19.03 6.73
CA LYS A 183 0.97 20.40 7.24
C LYS A 183 -0.29 20.63 8.06
N LEU A 184 -0.12 21.10 9.29
CA LEU A 184 -1.23 21.59 10.10
C LEU A 184 -1.81 22.87 9.46
N ILE A 185 -3.12 22.89 9.21
CA ILE A 185 -3.82 24.03 8.61
C ILE A 185 -4.65 24.79 9.65
N SER A 186 -5.23 24.09 10.63
CA SER A 186 -6.11 24.69 11.62
C SER A 186 -6.05 23.97 12.96
N LYS A 187 -6.08 24.75 14.05
CA LYS A 187 -6.37 24.32 15.42
C LYS A 187 -7.65 25.01 15.87
N ARG A 188 -8.80 24.56 15.36
CA ARG A 188 -10.09 25.15 15.73
C ARG A 188 -11.06 24.02 15.97
N PHE A 189 -11.82 24.14 17.06
CA PHE A 189 -12.98 23.31 17.27
C PHE A 189 -13.98 23.58 16.15
N ILE A 190 -14.11 22.66 15.22
CA ILE A 190 -15.17 22.70 14.21
C ILE A 190 -16.25 21.76 14.72
N ARG A 191 -17.36 22.34 15.16
CA ARG A 191 -18.58 21.58 15.46
C ARG A 191 -18.99 20.88 14.18
N GLU A 192 -19.06 19.56 14.23
CA GLU A 192 -19.25 18.78 13.02
C GLU A 192 -20.56 18.00 13.10
N ASP A 193 -21.64 18.72 12.81
CA ASP A 193 -23.01 18.21 12.73
C ASP A 193 -23.16 17.15 11.61
N THR A 194 -22.14 17.02 10.75
CA THR A 194 -22.17 16.29 9.48
C THR A 194 -20.93 15.42 9.23
N VAL A 195 -20.29 14.87 10.28
CA VAL A 195 -19.28 13.82 10.06
C VAL A 195 -19.96 12.62 9.40
N ARG A 196 -19.87 12.58 8.07
CA ARG A 196 -20.32 11.44 7.30
C ARG A 196 -19.19 10.42 7.39
N SER A 197 -19.50 9.28 8.00
CA SER A 197 -18.64 8.09 8.03
C SER A 197 -17.98 7.83 6.67
N PRO A 198 -16.75 7.28 6.65
CA PRO A 198 -16.12 6.54 7.73
C PRO A 198 -15.22 7.36 8.68
N LEU A 199 -15.31 7.04 9.97
CA LEU A 199 -14.37 7.48 11.00
C LEU A 199 -13.34 6.40 11.26
N TYR A 200 -12.09 6.82 11.44
CA TYR A 200 -10.99 5.92 11.70
C TYR A 200 -10.38 6.20 13.07
N TYR A 201 -9.91 5.19 13.77
CA TYR A 201 -9.14 5.35 15.00
C TYR A 201 -8.11 4.26 15.08
N ALA A 202 -6.97 4.52 15.71
CA ALA A 202 -6.06 3.42 16.00
C ALA A 202 -6.37 2.81 17.36
N ASP A 203 -6.29 1.49 17.41
CA ASP A 203 -6.28 0.76 18.66
C ASP A 203 -4.91 0.86 19.36
N ALA A 204 -4.78 0.16 20.49
CA ALA A 204 -3.54 0.15 21.28
C ALA A 204 -2.32 -0.43 20.53
N SER A 205 -2.54 -1.17 19.43
CA SER A 205 -1.49 -1.71 18.57
C SER A 205 -1.15 -0.80 17.38
N LEU A 206 -1.70 0.42 17.36
CA LEU A 206 -1.61 1.38 16.25
C LEU A 206 -2.27 0.89 14.95
N MET A 207 -3.11 -0.15 15.03
CA MET A 207 -3.86 -0.65 13.88
C MET A 207 -5.12 0.20 13.69
N LEU A 208 -5.29 0.74 12.49
CA LEU A 208 -6.42 1.63 12.19
C LEU A 208 -7.69 0.80 11.99
N GLN A 209 -8.68 1.07 12.83
CA GLN A 209 -10.01 0.50 12.80
C GLN A 209 -11.00 1.51 12.22
N GLN A 210 -11.99 1.01 11.48
CA GLN A 210 -13.11 1.82 11.01
C GLN A 210 -14.28 1.70 11.99
N ARG A 211 -14.91 2.83 12.33
CA ARG A 211 -16.12 2.89 13.13
C ARG A 211 -17.36 3.13 12.28
#